data_AF-A0A2E1ARU8-F1
#
_entry.id   AF-A0A2E1ARU8-F1
#
_cell.length_a   1.000
_cell.length_b   1.000
_cell.length_c   1.000
_cell.angle_alpha   90.00
_cell.angle_beta   90.00
_cell.angle_gamma   90.00
#
_symmetry.space_group_name_H-M   'P 1'
#
loop_
_entity.id
_entity.type
_entity.pdbx_description
1 polymer ?
#
loop_
_entity_poly.entity_id
_entity_poly.type
_entity_poly.pdbx_seq_one_letter_code
_entity_poly.pdbx_strand_id
1 'polypeptide(L)'
;MKKTKEAVLWGAALSATTSTYAQIGGIEDSVNDISDTIRAIFPIVLAVIFLVGFLFNAGHFFGENADIKKGITRILVFVLIAGAVVGIFTYLVGITV
;
A
#
# COMPACT_ATOMS: atom_id res chain seq x y z
N MET A 1 28.03 12.19 54.91
CA MET A 1 28.42 12.24 53.48
C MET A 1 27.94 11.04 52.66
N LYS A 2 27.87 9.82 53.22
CA LYS A 2 27.48 8.60 52.46
C LYS A 2 26.03 8.64 51.93
N LYS A 3 25.07 9.02 52.79
CA LYS A 3 23.65 9.19 52.41
C LYS A 3 23.40 10.23 51.32
N THR A 4 24.20 11.30 51.29
CA THR A 4 24.09 12.37 50.29
C THR A 4 24.56 11.89 48.92
N LYS A 5 25.62 11.05 48.87
CA LYS A 5 26.10 10.44 47.63
C LYS A 5 25.10 9.43 47.07
N GLU A 6 24.49 8.63 47.94
CA GLU A 6 23.43 7.69 47.55
C GLU A 6 22.20 8.44 47.02
N ALA A 7 21.78 9.53 47.67
CA ALA A 7 20.66 10.36 47.19
C ALA A 7 20.95 11.01 45.82
N VAL A 8 22.18 11.46 45.57
CA VAL A 8 22.59 12.00 44.27
C VAL A 8 22.63 10.92 43.19
N LEU A 9 23.09 9.70 43.52
CA LEU A 9 23.11 8.56 42.60
C LEU A 9 21.68 8.11 42.23
N TRP A 10 20.78 8.07 43.20
CA TRP A 10 19.37 7.77 42.94
C TRP A 10 18.65 8.87 42.15
N GLY A 11 18.93 10.14 42.44
CA GLY A 11 18.41 11.27 41.67
C GLY A 11 18.92 11.30 40.23
N ALA A 12 20.19 10.93 40.01
CA ALA A 12 20.77 10.79 38.67
C ALA A 12 20.16 9.60 37.90
N ALA A 13 19.92 8.46 38.57
CA ALA A 13 19.28 7.30 37.96
C ALA A 13 17.83 7.59 37.54
N LEU A 14 17.08 8.34 38.34
CA LEU A 14 15.72 8.81 38.01
C LEU A 14 15.69 9.87 36.91
N SER A 15 16.78 10.61 36.72
CA SER A 15 16.93 11.57 35.61
C SER A 15 17.41 10.90 34.32
N ALA A 16 18.05 9.72 34.43
CA ALA A 16 18.48 8.89 33.31
C ALA A 16 17.35 8.03 32.73
N THR A 17 16.21 7.89 33.43
CA THR A 17 14.95 7.46 32.82
C THR A 17 14.34 8.64 32.06
N THR A 18 15.09 9.17 31.09
CA THR A 18 14.57 10.11 30.11
C THR A 18 13.36 9.47 29.45
N SER A 19 12.28 10.23 29.38
CA SER A 19 11.00 9.90 28.75
C SER A 19 11.11 8.79 27.71
N THR A 20 10.72 7.57 28.07
CA THR A 20 10.25 6.61 27.08
C THR A 20 8.93 7.15 26.58
N TYR A 21 8.99 8.15 25.69
CA TYR A 21 7.85 8.53 24.89
C TYR A 21 7.37 7.24 24.24
N ALA A 22 6.13 6.86 24.50
CA ALA A 22 5.46 5.89 23.66
C ALA A 22 5.69 6.35 22.21
N GLN A 23 6.15 5.43 21.36
CA GLN A 23 6.54 5.63 19.97
C GLN A 23 5.32 6.02 19.10
N ILE A 24 4.69 7.15 19.44
CA ILE A 24 3.50 7.68 18.82
C ILE A 24 3.80 8.17 17.39
N GLY A 25 5.07 8.34 17.02
CA GLY A 25 5.51 8.59 15.64
C GLY A 25 5.83 7.33 14.81
N GLY A 26 5.99 6.14 15.43
CA GLY A 26 6.40 4.95 14.69
C GLY A 26 5.32 4.37 13.77
N ILE A 27 4.05 4.60 14.09
CA ILE A 27 2.92 4.14 13.28
C ILE A 27 2.81 4.96 12.00
N GLU A 28 3.03 6.28 12.08
CA GLU A 28 3.02 7.16 10.91
C GLU A 28 4.12 6.76 9.92
N ASP A 29 5.34 6.56 10.41
CA ASP A 29 6.47 6.07 9.58
C ASP A 29 6.16 4.70 8.97
N SER A 30 5.61 3.77 9.75
CA SER A 30 5.23 2.44 9.24
C SER A 30 4.14 2.50 8.19
N VAL A 31 3.16 3.39 8.35
CA VAL A 31 2.07 3.59 7.38
C VAL A 31 2.61 4.22 6.10
N ASN A 32 3.54 5.16 6.20
CA ASN A 32 4.19 5.79 5.05
C ASN A 32 5.04 4.77 4.26
N ASP A 33 5.83 3.94 4.93
CA ASP A 33 6.63 2.88 4.29
C ASP A 33 5.75 1.87 3.54
N ILE A 34 4.63 1.46 4.16
CA ILE A 34 3.65 0.57 3.53
C ILE A 34 2.99 1.27 2.34
N SER A 35 2.58 2.53 2.49
CA SER A 35 1.97 3.34 1.44
C SER A 35 2.88 3.47 0.22
N ASP A 36 4.17 3.76 0.44
CA ASP A 36 5.16 3.89 -0.62
C ASP A 36 5.44 2.56 -1.32
N THR A 37 5.51 1.47 -0.55
CA THR A 37 5.61 0.11 -1.11
C THR A 37 4.42 -0.22 -1.99
N ILE A 38 3.20 0.08 -1.54
CA ILE A 38 1.98 -0.14 -2.32
C ILE A 38 1.97 0.73 -3.59
N ARG A 39 2.31 2.02 -3.48
CA ARG A 39 2.40 2.95 -4.62
C ARG A 39 3.38 2.46 -5.69
N ALA A 40 4.50 1.87 -5.28
CA ALA A 40 5.49 1.31 -6.21
C ALA A 40 5.03 0.01 -6.89
N ILE A 41 4.37 -0.89 -6.15
CA ILE A 41 4.03 -2.24 -6.64
C ILE A 41 2.67 -2.29 -7.35
N PHE A 42 1.69 -1.50 -6.92
CA PHE A 42 0.32 -1.58 -7.40
C PHE A 42 0.18 -1.45 -8.93
N PRO A 43 0.86 -0.51 -9.62
CA PRO A 43 0.78 -0.42 -11.08
C PRO A 43 1.29 -1.67 -11.79
N ILE A 44 2.34 -2.31 -11.24
CA ILE A 44 2.93 -3.53 -11.81
C ILE A 44 1.97 -4.70 -11.65
N VAL A 45 1.39 -4.86 -10.46
CA VAL A 45 0.40 -5.92 -10.20
C VAL A 45 -0.84 -5.73 -11.08
N LEU A 46 -1.33 -4.50 -11.22
CA LEU A 46 -2.44 -4.21 -12.14
C LEU A 46 -2.12 -4.55 -13.58
N ALA A 47 -0.91 -4.22 -14.07
CA ALA A 47 -0.51 -4.55 -15.44
C ALA A 47 -0.47 -6.06 -15.67
N VAL A 48 0.03 -6.84 -14.70
CA VAL A 48 0.06 -8.30 -14.79
C VAL A 48 -1.34 -8.89 -14.76
N ILE A 49 -2.20 -8.45 -13.83
CA ILE A 49 -3.60 -8.88 -13.78
C ILE A 49 -4.31 -8.51 -15.08
N PHE A 50 -4.03 -7.33 -15.63
CA PHE A 50 -4.61 -6.88 -16.87
C PHE A 50 -4.23 -7.78 -18.04
N LEU A 51 -2.94 -8.08 -18.17
CA LEU A 51 -2.42 -8.94 -19.23
C LEU A 51 -2.99 -10.35 -19.12
N VAL A 52 -2.98 -10.95 -17.93
CA VAL A 52 -3.52 -12.28 -17.68
C VAL A 52 -5.03 -12.31 -17.99
N GLY A 53 -5.78 -11.33 -17.51
CA GLY A 53 -7.21 -11.18 -17.80
C GLY A 53 -7.49 -11.01 -19.30
N PHE A 54 -6.69 -10.21 -20.00
CA PHE A 54 -6.78 -10.03 -21.45
C PHE A 54 -6.53 -11.35 -22.19
N LEU A 55 -5.47 -12.08 -21.85
CA LEU A 55 -5.13 -13.36 -22.46
C LEU A 55 -6.21 -14.43 -22.22
N PHE A 56 -6.80 -14.50 -21.03
CA PHE A 56 -7.94 -15.39 -20.77
C PHE A 56 -9.19 -15.03 -21.57
N ASN A 57 -9.34 -13.77 -21.98
CA ASN A 57 -10.42 -13.33 -22.86
C ASN A 57 -10.09 -13.44 -24.36
N ALA A 58 -8.82 -13.63 -24.73
CA ALA A 58 -8.36 -13.75 -26.12
C ALA A 58 -9.00 -14.93 -26.87
N GLY A 59 -9.41 -15.99 -26.16
CA GLY A 59 -10.13 -17.13 -26.75
C GLY A 59 -11.47 -16.76 -27.40
N HIS A 60 -12.08 -15.61 -27.07
CA HIS A 60 -13.28 -15.11 -27.78
C HIS A 60 -12.95 -14.38 -29.09
N PHE A 61 -11.69 -14.02 -29.31
CA PHE A 61 -11.24 -13.26 -30.49
C PHE A 61 -10.69 -14.13 -31.60
N PHE A 62 -10.09 -15.28 -31.27
CA PHE A 62 -9.37 -16.11 -32.22
C PHE A 62 -9.82 -17.57 -32.10
N GLY A 63 -10.52 -18.06 -33.13
CA GLY A 63 -11.04 -19.43 -33.20
C GLY A 63 -12.12 -19.59 -34.28
N GLU A 64 -12.47 -20.84 -34.59
CA GLU A 64 -13.50 -21.18 -35.61
C GLU A 64 -14.90 -20.70 -35.22
N ASN A 65 -15.12 -20.42 -33.92
CA ASN A 65 -16.33 -19.81 -33.35
C ASN A 65 -16.05 -18.42 -32.72
N ALA A 66 -15.08 -17.68 -33.24
CA ALA A 66 -14.73 -16.37 -32.68
C ALA A 66 -15.92 -15.39 -32.73
N ASP A 67 -16.28 -14.86 -31.56
CA ASP A 67 -17.30 -13.84 -31.41
C ASP A 67 -16.64 -12.55 -30.94
N ILE A 68 -16.22 -11.75 -31.92
CA ILE A 68 -15.52 -10.49 -31.70
C ILE A 68 -16.34 -9.54 -30.82
N LYS A 69 -17.67 -9.53 -30.96
CA LYS A 69 -18.54 -8.68 -30.14
C LYS A 69 -18.47 -9.10 -28.67
N LYS A 70 -18.53 -10.40 -28.41
CA LYS A 70 -18.41 -10.96 -27.06
C LYS A 70 -17.02 -10.72 -26.46
N GLY A 71 -15.96 -10.89 -27.25
CA GLY A 71 -14.59 -10.58 -26.84
C GLY A 71 -14.43 -9.11 -26.43
N ILE A 72 -14.83 -8.18 -27.30
CA ILE A 72 -14.74 -6.73 -27.05
C ILE A 72 -15.54 -6.35 -25.80
N THR A 73 -16.77 -6.85 -25.66
CA THR A 73 -17.63 -6.52 -24.51
C THR A 73 -16.97 -6.91 -23.19
N ARG A 74 -16.32 -8.07 -23.12
CA ARG A 74 -15.63 -8.52 -21.91
C ARG A 74 -14.41 -7.67 -21.58
N ILE A 75 -13.60 -7.33 -22.59
CA ILE A 75 -12.44 -6.44 -22.39
C ILE A 75 -12.91 -5.06 -21.93
N LEU A 76 -13.95 -4.50 -22.54
CA LEU A 76 -14.49 -3.20 -22.16
C LEU A 76 -14.94 -3.17 -20.70
N VAL A 77 -15.68 -4.20 -20.25
CA VAL A 77 -16.09 -4.32 -18.85
C VAL A 77 -14.88 -4.40 -17.92
N PHE A 78 -13.87 -5.19 -18.30
CA PHE A 78 -12.66 -5.34 -17.51
C PHE A 78 -11.84 -4.04 -17.43
N VAL A 79 -11.68 -3.32 -18.55
CA VAL A 79 -11.03 -2.00 -18.59
C VAL A 79 -11.79 -0.99 -17.74
N LEU A 80 -13.12 -1.01 -17.77
CA LEU A 80 -13.97 -0.11 -16.98
C LEU A 80 -13.78 -0.35 -15.48
N ILE A 81 -13.78 -1.62 -15.06
CA ILE A 81 -13.53 -2.00 -13.65
C ILE A 81 -12.09 -1.63 -13.24
N ALA A 82 -11.09 -1.98 -14.04
CA ALA A 82 -9.70 -1.66 -13.76
C ALA A 82 -9.48 -0.15 -13.66
N GLY A 83 -10.08 0.63 -14.56
CA GLY A 83 -10.03 2.09 -14.54
C GLY A 83 -10.68 2.68 -13.29
N ALA A 84 -11.83 2.15 -12.86
CA ALA A 84 -12.46 2.57 -11.61
C ALA A 84 -11.58 2.28 -10.38
N VAL A 85 -10.97 1.08 -10.33
CA VAL A 85 -10.05 0.68 -9.26
C VAL A 85 -8.81 1.60 -9.22
N VAL A 86 -8.20 1.88 -10.37
CA VAL A 86 -7.07 2.84 -10.48
C VAL A 86 -7.49 4.25 -10.05
N GLY A 87 -8.67 4.71 -10.46
CA GLY A 87 -9.17 6.04 -10.13
C GLY A 87 -9.40 6.23 -8.63
N ILE A 88 -10.03 5.25 -7.99
CA ILE A 88 -10.22 5.25 -6.52
C ILE A 88 -8.86 5.22 -5.83
N PHE A 89 -7.95 4.34 -6.25
CA PHE A 89 -6.61 4.25 -5.68
C PHE A 89 -5.85 5.60 -5.77
N THR A 90 -5.86 6.22 -6.95
CA THR A 90 -5.19 7.51 -7.20
C THR A 90 -5.80 8.63 -6.35
N TYR A 91 -7.13 8.65 -6.21
CA TYR A 91 -7.84 9.60 -5.36
C TYR A 91 -7.43 9.46 -3.89
N LEU A 92 -7.37 8.22 -3.37
CA LEU A 92 -6.95 7.95 -2.00
C LEU A 92 -5.49 8.35 -1.75
N VAL A 93 -4.60 8.08 -2.72
CA VAL A 93 -3.21 8.54 -2.65
C VAL A 93 -3.14 10.07 -2.65
N GLY A 94 -3.90 10.75 -3.50
CA GLY A 94 -3.86 12.22 -3.61
C GLY A 94 -4.38 12.98 -2.38
N ILE A 95 -5.15 12.34 -1.50
CA ILE A 95 -5.60 12.92 -0.22
C ILE A 95 -4.58 12.67 0.91
N THR A 96 -3.72 11.66 0.75
CA THR A 96 -2.75 11.23 1.77
C THR A 96 -1.36 11.84 1.53
N VAL A 97 -1.23 12.78 0.60
CA VAL A 97 -0.03 13.58 0.29
C VAL A 97 -0.33 15.04 0.58
#